data_AF-A0AAU1AAG1-F1
#
_entry.id   AF-A0AAU1AAG1-F1
#
_cell.length_a   1.000
_cell.length_b   1.000
_cell.length_c   1.000
_cell.angle_alpha   90.00
_cell.angle_beta   90.00
_cell.angle_gamma   90.00
#
_symmetry.space_group_name_H-M   'P 1'
#
loop_
_entity.id
_entity.type
_entity.pdbx_description
1 polymer ?
#
loop_
_entity_poly.entity_id
_entity_poly.type
_entity_poly.pdbx_seq_one_letter_code
_entity_poly.pdbx_strand_id
1 'polypeptide(L)'
;MAEPGRAGTATAPATRGDVARRVAGSAAAGCAVAGAVAVTVAVVAGPGPGLTGYVSEAGIAGSAHAVTYRIGVLALAGALLLIAAALPPGVRVVPALLATGAVLTAVSGAVTCSAGCPLPPFERTTVADLVHGGASIAATAAVVLAMVALAVSGPAGAMVRRLAAGTAVLALPLCATIGLAMLVVGRGALVGVVERLVLGLAVLWGAATGTALALARREQGL
;
A
#
# COMPACT_ATOMS: atom_id res chain seq x y z
N MET A 1 46.27 -26.69 38.06
CA MET A 1 45.74 -25.34 37.78
C MET A 1 45.63 -25.22 36.27
N ALA A 2 44.41 -25.32 35.73
CA ALA A 2 44.15 -25.20 34.30
C ALA A 2 43.49 -23.84 34.05
N GLU A 3 44.04 -23.05 33.14
CA GLU A 3 43.45 -21.78 32.68
C GLU A 3 42.08 -22.04 32.03
N PRO A 4 41.03 -21.28 32.39
CA PRO A 4 39.80 -21.27 31.61
C PRO A 4 40.02 -20.50 30.31
N GLY A 5 40.00 -21.24 29.20
CA GLY A 5 40.03 -20.70 27.85
C GLY A 5 38.91 -19.69 27.64
N ARG A 6 39.30 -18.46 27.29
CA ARG A 6 38.42 -17.38 26.82
C ARG A 6 37.62 -17.91 25.61
N ALA A 7 36.34 -18.17 25.83
CA ALA A 7 35.40 -18.42 24.74
C ALA A 7 35.35 -17.16 23.86
N GLY A 8 35.92 -17.26 22.66
CA GLY A 8 35.89 -16.21 21.66
C GLY A 8 34.45 -15.85 21.32
N THR A 9 34.10 -14.59 21.54
CA THR A 9 32.90 -13.95 21.00
C THR A 9 33.02 -13.90 19.48
N ALA A 10 32.62 -14.97 18.81
CA ALA A 10 32.43 -15.00 17.38
C ALA A 10 31.14 -14.23 17.03
N THR A 11 31.18 -12.91 17.10
CA THR A 11 30.14 -12.04 16.53
C THR A 11 30.32 -11.95 15.01
N ALA A 12 29.71 -12.88 14.28
CA ALA A 12 29.46 -12.80 12.83
C ALA A 12 28.16 -13.57 12.52
N PRO A 13 27.32 -13.23 11.51
CA PRO A 13 27.16 -12.02 10.71
C PRO A 13 25.68 -11.53 10.79
N ALA A 14 25.22 -11.09 11.95
CA ALA A 14 23.84 -10.57 12.11
C ALA A 14 23.62 -9.18 11.48
N THR A 15 24.56 -8.60 10.73
CA THR A 15 24.57 -7.14 10.51
C THR A 15 24.02 -6.67 9.16
N ARG A 16 24.29 -7.34 8.03
CA ARG A 16 23.90 -6.82 6.70
C ARG A 16 22.42 -7.01 6.36
N GLY A 17 21.88 -8.21 6.54
CA GLY A 17 20.48 -8.52 6.20
C GLY A 17 19.49 -7.67 7.00
N ASP A 18 19.80 -7.41 8.26
CA ASP A 18 18.96 -6.57 9.11
C ASP A 18 19.10 -5.08 8.83
N VAL A 19 20.30 -4.61 8.46
CA VAL A 19 20.47 -3.23 7.99
C VAL A 19 19.67 -3.03 6.69
N ALA A 20 19.75 -3.96 5.74
CA ALA A 20 18.99 -3.90 4.50
C ALA A 20 17.47 -3.86 4.75
N ARG A 21 16.94 -4.72 5.64
CA ARG A 21 15.53 -4.71 6.02
C ARG A 21 15.10 -3.39 6.65
N ARG A 22 15.93 -2.81 7.51
CA ARG A 22 15.63 -1.50 8.13
C ARG A 22 15.62 -0.37 7.11
N VAL A 23 16.61 -0.34 6.23
CA VAL A 23 16.68 0.64 5.14
C VAL A 23 15.45 0.50 4.25
N ALA A 24 15.05 -0.73 3.91
CA ALA A 24 13.83 -0.99 3.16
C ALA A 24 12.57 -0.50 3.91
N GLY A 25 12.47 -0.72 5.23
CA GLY A 25 11.35 -0.21 6.04
C GLY A 25 11.28 1.32 6.08
N SER A 26 12.42 2.00 6.27
CA SER A 26 12.49 3.46 6.23
C SER A 26 12.17 4.03 4.85
N ALA A 27 12.73 3.42 3.80
CA ALA A 27 12.47 3.80 2.42
C ALA A 27 11.01 3.58 2.06
N ALA A 28 10.39 2.48 2.52
CA ALA A 28 8.96 2.23 2.33
C ALA A 28 8.10 3.34 2.93
N ALA A 29 8.39 3.76 4.17
CA ALA A 29 7.66 4.83 4.81
C ALA A 29 7.81 6.16 4.06
N GLY A 30 9.04 6.49 3.63
CA GLY A 30 9.31 7.66 2.80
C GLY A 30 8.57 7.63 1.46
N CYS A 31 8.62 6.51 0.75
CA CYS A 31 7.90 6.31 -0.52
C CYS A 31 6.38 6.39 -0.35
N ALA A 32 5.83 5.85 0.74
CA ALA A 32 4.40 5.91 1.03
C ALA A 32 3.94 7.36 1.24
N VAL A 33 4.66 8.13 2.05
CA VAL A 33 4.34 9.54 2.32
C VAL A 33 4.53 10.39 1.06
N ALA A 34 5.68 10.28 0.38
CA ALA A 34 5.95 11.03 -0.84
C ALA A 34 4.94 10.72 -1.94
N GLY A 35 4.58 9.44 -2.11
CA GLY A 35 3.58 9.00 -3.06
C GLY A 35 2.19 9.57 -2.76
N ALA A 36 1.76 9.49 -1.50
CA ALA A 36 0.48 10.05 -1.07
C ALA A 36 0.40 11.57 -1.24
N VAL A 37 1.48 12.30 -0.94
CA VAL A 37 1.57 13.74 -1.17
C VAL A 37 1.47 14.06 -2.66
N ALA A 38 2.21 13.35 -3.51
CA ALA A 38 2.16 13.56 -4.96
C ALA A 38 0.75 13.30 -5.54
N VAL A 39 0.10 12.21 -5.13
CA VAL A 39 -1.30 11.93 -5.51
C VAL A 39 -2.24 13.03 -5.01
N THR A 40 -2.11 13.45 -3.75
CA THR A 40 -2.95 14.50 -3.16
C THR A 40 -2.80 15.82 -3.91
N VAL A 41 -1.56 16.22 -4.22
CA VAL A 41 -1.28 17.42 -5.02
C VAL A 41 -1.92 17.31 -6.40
N ALA A 42 -1.80 16.15 -7.06
CA ALA A 42 -2.41 15.94 -8.37
C ALA A 42 -3.95 16.01 -8.33
N VAL A 43 -4.58 15.50 -7.26
CA VAL A 43 -6.04 15.55 -7.05
C VAL A 43 -6.52 16.98 -6.75
N VAL A 44 -5.80 17.73 -5.92
CA VAL A 44 -6.18 19.10 -5.53
C VAL A 44 -5.93 20.11 -6.66
N ALA A 45 -4.83 19.95 -7.41
CA ALA A 45 -4.50 20.83 -8.52
C ALA A 45 -5.19 20.43 -9.84
N GLY A 46 -5.69 19.20 -9.93
CA GLY A 46 -6.31 18.64 -11.13
C GLY A 46 -7.64 19.30 -11.51
N PRO A 47 -8.03 19.25 -12.81
CA PRO A 47 -9.26 19.87 -13.32
C PRO A 47 -10.55 19.10 -12.94
N GLY A 48 -10.45 18.00 -12.21
CA GLY A 48 -11.59 17.20 -11.75
C GLY A 48 -12.40 17.93 -10.68
N PRO A 49 -13.50 17.36 -10.16
CA PRO A 49 -14.36 17.97 -9.16
C PRO A 49 -13.73 18.00 -7.74
N GLY A 50 -12.40 18.08 -7.68
CA GLY A 50 -11.58 18.16 -6.48
C GLY A 50 -11.77 16.97 -5.54
N LEU A 51 -12.12 17.25 -4.29
CA LEU A 51 -12.30 16.23 -3.25
C LEU A 51 -13.59 15.40 -3.40
N THR A 52 -14.44 15.70 -4.38
CA THR A 52 -15.74 15.05 -4.56
C THR A 52 -15.79 13.98 -5.68
N GLY A 53 -14.79 13.94 -6.58
CA GLY A 53 -14.66 12.94 -7.67
C GLY A 53 -13.75 11.77 -7.31
N TYR A 54 -13.45 10.86 -8.22
CA TYR A 54 -12.50 9.76 -7.91
C TYR A 54 -11.06 10.25 -7.84
N VAL A 55 -10.22 9.58 -7.05
CA VAL A 55 -8.78 9.91 -6.98
C VAL A 55 -8.09 9.66 -8.33
N SER A 56 -8.54 8.64 -9.05
CA SER A 56 -8.05 8.26 -10.38
C SER A 56 -8.33 9.28 -11.48
N GLU A 57 -9.26 10.22 -11.30
CA GLU A 57 -9.53 11.28 -12.28
C GLU A 57 -8.34 12.25 -12.43
N ALA A 58 -7.44 12.33 -11.45
CA ALA A 58 -6.19 13.08 -11.58
C ALA A 58 -5.23 12.47 -12.63
N GLY A 59 -5.46 11.21 -13.03
CA GLY A 59 -4.68 10.47 -14.01
C GLY A 59 -5.19 10.53 -15.46
N ILE A 60 -6.25 11.29 -15.74
CA ILE A 60 -6.86 11.37 -17.08
C ILE A 60 -5.82 11.84 -18.11
N ALA A 61 -5.83 11.19 -19.28
CA ALA A 61 -4.94 11.49 -20.39
C ALA A 61 -5.06 12.97 -20.84
N GLY A 62 -3.93 13.64 -21.02
CA GLY A 62 -3.88 15.04 -21.44
C GLY A 62 -3.96 16.07 -20.31
N SER A 63 -4.13 15.65 -19.04
CA SER A 63 -4.04 16.58 -17.91
C SER A 63 -2.58 16.93 -17.57
N ALA A 64 -2.33 18.18 -17.19
CA ALA A 64 -1.00 18.62 -16.75
C ALA A 64 -0.50 17.91 -15.47
N HIS A 65 -1.40 17.27 -14.73
CA HIS A 65 -1.13 16.62 -13.44
C HIS A 65 -1.01 15.09 -13.53
N ALA A 66 -1.25 14.50 -14.70
CA ALA A 66 -1.18 13.05 -14.90
C ALA A 66 0.21 12.47 -14.57
N VAL A 67 1.29 13.21 -14.86
CA VAL A 67 2.66 12.77 -14.53
C VAL A 67 2.87 12.74 -13.02
N THR A 68 2.46 13.78 -12.30
CA THR A 68 2.56 13.85 -10.84
C THR A 68 1.74 12.73 -10.18
N TYR A 69 0.52 12.49 -10.67
CA TYR A 69 -0.31 11.36 -10.22
C TYR A 69 0.40 10.02 -10.41
N ARG A 70 0.94 9.76 -11.61
CA ARG A 70 1.65 8.50 -11.92
C ARG A 70 2.89 8.30 -11.06
N ILE A 71 3.69 9.35 -10.85
CA ILE A 71 4.85 9.29 -9.95
C ILE A 71 4.39 8.91 -8.54
N GLY A 72 3.29 9.50 -8.07
CA GLY A 72 2.71 9.17 -6.77
C GLY A 72 2.28 7.72 -6.67
N VAL A 73 1.54 7.21 -7.66
CA VAL A 73 1.07 5.82 -7.70
C VAL A 73 2.25 4.83 -7.78
N LEU A 74 3.29 5.13 -8.57
CA LEU A 74 4.49 4.29 -8.66
C LEU A 74 5.31 4.32 -7.36
N ALA A 75 5.38 5.46 -6.68
CA ALA A 75 6.00 5.56 -5.36
C ALA A 75 5.25 4.70 -4.32
N LEU A 76 3.91 4.68 -4.35
CA LEU A 76 3.10 3.81 -3.50
C LEU A 76 3.34 2.32 -3.82
N ALA A 77 3.39 1.95 -5.10
CA ALA A 77 3.75 0.58 -5.52
C ALA A 77 5.16 0.19 -5.03
N GLY A 78 6.13 1.11 -5.13
CA GLY A 78 7.47 0.94 -4.58
C GLY A 78 7.46 0.73 -3.07
N ALA A 79 6.63 1.47 -2.33
CA ALA A 79 6.48 1.29 -0.89
C ALA A 79 6.01 -0.11 -0.53
N LEU A 80 5.05 -0.69 -1.27
CA LEU A 80 4.58 -2.06 -1.05
C LEU A 80 5.70 -3.10 -1.23
N LEU A 81 6.52 -2.95 -2.28
CA LEU A 81 7.68 -3.84 -2.53
C LEU A 81 8.74 -3.69 -1.44
N LEU A 82 8.98 -2.47 -0.96
CA LEU A 82 9.93 -2.21 0.11
C LEU A 82 9.45 -2.75 1.46
N ILE A 83 8.14 -2.71 1.75
CA ILE A 83 7.56 -3.40 2.91
C ILE A 83 7.79 -4.90 2.78
N ALA A 84 7.51 -5.48 1.60
CA ALA A 84 7.74 -6.90 1.35
C ALA A 84 9.20 -7.32 1.61
N ALA A 85 10.16 -6.50 1.18
CA ALA A 85 11.59 -6.71 1.40
C ALA A 85 12.02 -6.50 2.87
N ALA A 86 11.30 -5.68 3.64
CA ALA A 86 11.59 -5.39 5.04
C ALA A 86 11.07 -6.47 6.01
N LEU A 87 10.20 -7.37 5.56
CA LEU A 87 9.59 -8.39 6.40
C LEU A 87 10.62 -9.39 6.97
N PRO A 88 10.40 -9.89 8.20
CA PRO A 88 11.26 -10.91 8.79
C PRO A 88 11.15 -12.24 8.04
N PRO A 89 12.19 -13.09 8.11
CA PRO A 89 12.14 -14.41 7.50
C PRO A 89 11.05 -15.23 8.18
N GLY A 90 10.32 -16.04 7.39
CA GLY A 90 9.19 -16.85 7.86
C GLY A 90 7.81 -16.31 7.47
N VAL A 91 7.70 -15.05 7.04
CA VAL A 91 6.47 -14.49 6.47
C VAL A 91 6.44 -14.73 4.95
N ARG A 92 5.78 -15.80 4.50
CA ARG A 92 5.83 -16.24 3.08
C ARG A 92 4.72 -15.67 2.19
N VAL A 93 3.50 -15.56 2.71
CA VAL A 93 2.32 -15.15 1.91
C VAL A 93 2.28 -13.65 1.69
N VAL A 94 2.66 -12.86 2.71
CA VAL A 94 2.55 -11.39 2.68
C VAL A 94 3.42 -10.76 1.58
N PRO A 95 4.71 -11.14 1.37
CA PRO A 95 5.50 -10.59 0.27
C PRO A 95 4.87 -10.82 -1.11
N ALA A 96 4.28 -11.99 -1.35
CA ALA A 96 3.63 -12.31 -2.61
C ALA A 96 2.39 -11.42 -2.82
N LEU A 97 1.53 -11.28 -1.81
CA LEU A 97 0.36 -10.40 -1.87
C LEU A 97 0.75 -8.93 -2.09
N LEU A 98 1.79 -8.45 -1.42
CA LEU A 98 2.29 -7.09 -1.60
C LEU A 98 2.92 -6.86 -2.98
N ALA A 99 3.65 -7.85 -3.51
CA ALA A 99 4.18 -7.78 -4.87
C ALA A 99 3.06 -7.78 -5.91
N THR A 100 2.05 -8.64 -5.76
CA THR A 100 0.85 -8.62 -6.60
C THR A 100 0.13 -7.27 -6.52
N GLY A 101 -0.09 -6.75 -5.31
CA GLY A 101 -0.69 -5.44 -5.09
C GLY A 101 0.12 -4.31 -5.74
N ALA A 102 1.45 -4.35 -5.65
CA ALA A 102 2.34 -3.37 -6.27
C ALA A 102 2.25 -3.40 -7.80
N VAL A 103 2.29 -4.59 -8.41
CA VAL A 103 2.16 -4.75 -9.87
C VAL A 103 0.81 -4.22 -10.35
N LEU A 104 -0.28 -4.60 -9.68
CA LEU A 104 -1.63 -4.15 -10.04
C LEU A 104 -1.82 -2.64 -9.82
N THR A 105 -1.22 -2.08 -8.77
CA THR A 105 -1.18 -0.61 -8.54
C THR A 105 -0.45 0.09 -9.69
N ALA A 106 0.70 -0.44 -10.12
CA ALA A 106 1.45 0.13 -11.25
C ALA A 106 0.68 0.02 -12.56
N VAL A 107 0.01 -1.12 -12.82
CA VAL A 107 -0.87 -1.30 -13.99
C VAL A 107 -2.02 -0.29 -13.98
N SER A 108 -2.70 -0.15 -12.83
CA SER A 108 -3.77 0.84 -12.65
C SER A 108 -3.27 2.26 -12.92
N GLY A 109 -2.10 2.64 -12.39
CA GLY A 109 -1.51 3.96 -12.64
C GLY A 109 -1.05 4.20 -14.08
N ALA A 110 -0.64 3.14 -14.79
CA ALA A 110 -0.16 3.23 -16.17
C ALA A 110 -1.30 3.34 -17.18
N VAL A 111 -2.43 2.70 -16.91
CA VAL A 111 -3.62 2.74 -17.78
C VAL A 111 -4.45 3.97 -17.44
N THR A 112 -4.61 4.86 -18.41
CA THR A 112 -5.46 6.06 -18.27
C THR A 112 -6.92 5.68 -18.41
N CYS A 113 -7.73 5.97 -17.39
CA CYS A 113 -9.18 5.87 -17.51
C CYS A 113 -9.75 7.06 -18.30
N SER A 114 -10.95 6.86 -18.85
CA SER A 114 -11.82 7.89 -19.40
C SER A 114 -12.25 8.87 -18.30
N ALA A 115 -12.69 10.08 -18.69
CA ALA A 115 -13.17 11.07 -17.73
C ALA A 115 -14.31 10.50 -16.86
N GLY A 116 -14.19 10.65 -15.54
CA GLY A 116 -15.13 10.09 -14.56
C GLY A 116 -14.96 8.60 -14.25
N CYS A 117 -13.97 7.92 -14.86
CA CYS A 117 -13.72 6.48 -14.77
C CYS A 117 -15.04 5.64 -14.75
N PRO A 118 -15.77 5.57 -15.88
CA PRO A 118 -17.10 4.97 -15.93
C PRO A 118 -17.08 3.50 -15.49
N LEU A 119 -18.19 3.03 -14.90
CA LEU A 119 -18.34 1.65 -14.42
C LEU A 119 -19.64 1.01 -14.94
N PRO A 120 -19.61 -0.27 -15.38
CA PRO A 120 -20.83 -0.99 -15.73
C PRO A 120 -21.64 -1.35 -14.48
N PRO A 121 -22.97 -1.53 -14.58
CA PRO A 121 -23.80 -1.38 -15.78
C PRO A 121 -24.29 0.06 -16.05
N PHE A 122 -23.96 1.02 -15.18
CA PHE A 122 -24.56 2.36 -15.18
C PHE A 122 -24.03 3.26 -16.29
N GLU A 123 -22.78 3.07 -16.72
CA GLU A 123 -22.12 3.90 -17.71
C GLU A 123 -21.42 3.05 -18.79
N ARG A 124 -21.27 3.61 -19.99
CA ARG A 124 -20.53 2.95 -21.07
C ARG A 124 -19.03 2.99 -20.79
N THR A 125 -18.45 1.82 -20.56
CA THR A 125 -17.02 1.67 -20.26
C THR A 125 -16.20 1.25 -21.47
N THR A 126 -14.96 1.72 -21.54
CA THR A 126 -13.95 1.18 -22.45
C THR A 126 -13.18 0.02 -21.79
N VAL A 127 -12.38 -0.70 -22.58
CA VAL A 127 -11.47 -1.72 -22.04
C VAL A 127 -10.44 -1.10 -21.08
N ALA A 128 -9.97 0.13 -21.36
CA ALA A 128 -9.03 0.82 -20.49
C ALA A 128 -9.63 1.11 -19.11
N ASP A 129 -10.91 1.49 -19.05
CA ASP A 129 -11.65 1.73 -17.80
C ASP A 129 -11.74 0.45 -16.96
N LEU A 130 -12.04 -0.68 -17.61
CA LEU A 130 -12.12 -1.99 -16.95
C LEU A 130 -10.76 -2.47 -16.43
N VAL A 131 -9.68 -2.28 -17.21
CA VAL A 131 -8.33 -2.65 -16.78
C VAL A 131 -7.89 -1.77 -15.62
N HIS A 132 -8.08 -0.45 -15.71
CA HIS A 132 -7.76 0.48 -14.63
C HIS A 132 -8.51 0.12 -13.34
N GLY A 133 -9.85 0.09 -13.40
CA GLY A 133 -10.70 -0.17 -12.23
C GLY A 133 -10.52 -1.58 -11.67
N GLY A 134 -10.43 -2.59 -12.53
CA GLY A 134 -10.18 -3.97 -12.12
C GLY A 134 -8.82 -4.14 -11.45
N ALA A 135 -7.77 -3.51 -11.99
CA ALA A 135 -6.46 -3.51 -11.37
C ALA A 135 -6.46 -2.78 -10.02
N SER A 136 -7.16 -1.65 -9.89
CA SER A 136 -7.32 -0.95 -8.61
C SER A 136 -8.00 -1.83 -7.55
N ILE A 137 -9.14 -2.44 -7.89
CA ILE A 137 -9.88 -3.31 -6.97
C ILE A 137 -9.03 -4.50 -6.54
N ALA A 138 -8.37 -5.17 -7.49
CA ALA A 138 -7.53 -6.32 -7.20
C ALA A 138 -6.28 -5.92 -6.38
N ALA A 139 -5.69 -4.74 -6.63
CA ALA A 139 -4.58 -4.21 -5.83
C ALA A 139 -5.01 -3.97 -4.38
N THR A 140 -6.14 -3.28 -4.17
CA THR A 140 -6.69 -3.03 -2.84
C THR A 140 -7.00 -4.34 -2.11
N ALA A 141 -7.62 -5.30 -2.80
CA ALA A 141 -7.90 -6.62 -2.23
C ALA A 141 -6.61 -7.34 -1.81
N ALA A 142 -5.57 -7.33 -2.65
CA ALA A 142 -4.27 -7.93 -2.33
C ALA A 142 -3.63 -7.27 -1.10
N VAL A 143 -3.69 -5.95 -0.98
CA VAL A 143 -3.16 -5.20 0.17
C VAL A 143 -3.95 -5.50 1.45
N VAL A 144 -5.28 -5.53 1.39
CA VAL A 144 -6.12 -5.88 2.56
C VAL A 144 -5.89 -7.34 2.99
N LEU A 145 -5.78 -8.27 2.05
CA LEU A 145 -5.42 -9.66 2.35
C LEU A 145 -4.02 -9.75 2.95
N ALA A 146 -3.07 -8.91 2.50
CA ALA A 146 -1.74 -8.84 3.09
C ALA A 146 -1.80 -8.36 4.55
N MET A 147 -2.66 -7.39 4.88
CA MET A 147 -2.90 -6.96 6.27
C MET A 147 -3.46 -8.11 7.12
N VAL A 148 -4.47 -8.83 6.61
CA VAL A 148 -5.05 -9.99 7.32
C VAL A 148 -4.01 -11.09 7.53
N ALA A 149 -3.26 -11.45 6.50
CA ALA A 149 -2.21 -12.46 6.58
C ALA A 149 -1.10 -12.03 7.56
N LEU A 150 -0.72 -10.76 7.57
CA LEU A 150 0.29 -10.22 8.48
C LEU A 150 -0.19 -10.19 9.93
N ALA A 151 -1.48 -9.92 10.19
CA ALA A 151 -2.06 -9.93 11.54
C ALA A 151 -1.93 -11.29 12.25
N VAL A 152 -1.99 -12.39 11.48
CA VAL A 152 -1.86 -13.76 12.00
C VAL A 152 -0.46 -14.36 11.82
N SER A 153 0.48 -13.61 11.24
CA SER A 153 1.85 -14.10 11.02
C SER A 153 2.68 -14.05 12.29
N GLY A 154 2.88 -15.20 12.94
CA GLY A 154 3.71 -15.35 14.15
C GLY A 154 5.13 -14.74 14.06
N PRO A 155 5.84 -14.88 12.91
CA PRO A 155 7.17 -14.26 12.75
C PRO A 155 7.17 -12.73 12.70
N ALA A 156 6.00 -12.09 12.50
CA ALA A 156 5.90 -10.64 12.54
C ALA A 156 5.82 -10.15 14.00
N GLY A 157 6.59 -9.09 14.33
CA GLY A 157 6.55 -8.48 15.66
C GLY A 157 5.14 -8.02 16.07
N ALA A 158 4.85 -8.03 17.36
CA ALA A 158 3.51 -7.74 17.90
C ALA A 158 2.93 -6.40 17.43
N MET A 159 3.76 -5.36 17.34
CA MET A 159 3.35 -4.04 16.84
C MET A 159 2.86 -4.10 15.39
N VAL A 160 3.64 -4.71 14.49
CA VAL A 160 3.27 -4.87 13.07
C VAL A 160 1.97 -5.66 12.92
N ARG A 161 1.80 -6.73 13.72
CA ARG A 161 0.57 -7.52 13.73
C ARG A 161 -0.64 -6.71 14.20
N ARG A 162 -0.50 -5.90 15.24
CA ARG A 162 -1.57 -5.02 15.77
C ARG A 162 -1.97 -3.95 14.77
N LEU A 163 -0.99 -3.30 14.14
CA LEU A 163 -1.23 -2.33 13.07
C LEU A 163 -2.00 -2.99 11.91
N ALA A 164 -1.55 -4.16 11.46
CA ALA A 164 -2.20 -4.88 10.38
C ALA A 164 -3.64 -5.31 10.75
N ALA A 165 -3.86 -5.82 11.97
CA ALA A 165 -5.18 -6.20 12.45
C ALA A 165 -6.12 -4.99 12.54
N GLY A 166 -5.67 -3.90 13.16
CA GLY A 166 -6.45 -2.68 13.33
C GLY A 166 -6.86 -2.08 11.99
N THR A 167 -5.91 -1.96 11.06
CA THR A 167 -6.22 -1.46 9.71
C THR A 167 -7.14 -2.41 8.96
N ALA A 168 -6.93 -3.73 9.01
CA ALA A 168 -7.79 -4.69 8.32
C ALA A 168 -9.25 -4.63 8.80
N VAL A 169 -9.48 -4.49 10.10
CA VAL A 169 -10.81 -4.34 10.71
C VAL A 169 -11.55 -3.11 10.17
N LEU A 170 -10.82 -2.02 9.87
CA LEU A 170 -11.40 -0.81 9.28
C LEU A 170 -11.53 -0.92 7.75
N ALA A 171 -10.54 -1.48 7.08
CA ALA A 171 -10.48 -1.52 5.61
C ALA A 171 -11.50 -2.49 5.01
N LEU A 172 -11.74 -3.66 5.62
CA LEU A 172 -12.69 -4.66 5.15
C LEU A 172 -14.13 -4.10 5.00
N PRO A 173 -14.75 -3.49 6.02
CA PRO A 173 -16.10 -2.95 5.88
C PRO A 173 -16.16 -1.78 4.89
N LEU A 174 -15.11 -0.95 4.81
CA LEU A 174 -15.05 0.13 3.82
C LEU A 174 -14.96 -0.42 2.39
N CYS A 175 -14.15 -1.45 2.14
CA CYS A 175 -14.07 -2.11 0.84
C CYS A 175 -15.40 -2.78 0.46
N ALA A 176 -16.07 -3.43 1.42
CA ALA A 176 -17.40 -4.00 1.21
C ALA A 176 -18.42 -2.90 0.89
N THR A 177 -18.35 -1.75 1.56
CA THR A 177 -19.19 -0.58 1.30
C THR A 177 -18.98 -0.04 -0.11
N ILE A 178 -17.72 0.09 -0.57
CA ILE A 178 -17.41 0.51 -1.95
C ILE A 178 -18.00 -0.48 -2.95
N GLY A 179 -17.74 -1.79 -2.77
CA GLY A 179 -18.23 -2.83 -3.67
C GLY A 179 -19.76 -2.82 -3.77
N LEU A 180 -20.45 -2.71 -2.63
CA LEU A 180 -21.91 -2.64 -2.60
C LEU A 180 -22.43 -1.35 -3.23
N ALA A 181 -21.83 -0.20 -2.92
CA ALA A 181 -22.24 1.08 -3.48
C ALA A 181 -22.04 1.11 -5.02
N MET A 182 -20.93 0.55 -5.52
CA MET A 182 -20.69 0.42 -6.96
C MET A 182 -21.72 -0.47 -7.64
N LEU A 183 -22.22 -1.53 -6.97
CA LEU A 183 -23.23 -2.43 -7.52
C LEU A 183 -24.65 -1.85 -7.49
N VAL A 184 -24.99 -1.08 -6.45
CA VAL A 184 -26.38 -0.64 -6.19
C VAL A 184 -26.65 0.79 -6.66
N VAL A 185 -25.69 1.70 -6.44
CA VAL A 185 -25.84 3.14 -6.67
C VAL A 185 -25.05 3.59 -7.90
N GLY A 186 -23.94 2.90 -8.19
CA GLY A 186 -22.99 3.33 -9.21
C GLY A 186 -22.07 4.43 -8.66
N ARG A 187 -21.74 5.41 -9.50
CA ARG A 187 -20.78 6.47 -9.14
C ARG A 187 -21.41 7.56 -8.29
N GLY A 188 -20.63 8.14 -7.37
CA GLY A 188 -21.07 9.31 -6.60
C GLY A 188 -20.10 9.72 -5.50
N ALA A 189 -20.41 10.84 -4.84
CA ALA A 189 -19.57 11.43 -3.80
C ALA A 189 -19.29 10.46 -2.63
N LEU A 190 -20.27 9.61 -2.28
CA LEU A 190 -20.07 8.57 -1.27
C LEU A 190 -18.92 7.63 -1.64
N VAL A 191 -18.92 7.10 -2.87
CA VAL A 191 -17.88 6.17 -3.33
C VAL A 191 -16.52 6.87 -3.37
N GLY A 192 -16.46 8.12 -3.86
CA GLY A 192 -15.23 8.91 -3.87
C GLY A 192 -14.68 9.22 -2.47
N VAL A 193 -15.54 9.47 -1.48
CA VAL A 193 -15.12 9.68 -0.09
C VAL A 193 -14.61 8.37 0.52
N VAL A 194 -15.36 7.27 0.36
CA VAL A 194 -14.96 5.97 0.93
C VAL A 194 -13.67 5.46 0.29
N GLU A 195 -13.50 5.65 -1.03
CA GLU A 195 -12.24 5.37 -1.73
C GLU A 195 -11.06 6.10 -1.08
N ARG A 196 -11.17 7.41 -0.87
CA ARG A 196 -10.12 8.20 -0.20
C ARG A 196 -9.82 7.71 1.21
N LEU A 197 -10.84 7.30 1.96
CA LEU A 197 -10.65 6.74 3.29
C LEU A 197 -9.86 5.42 3.24
N VAL A 198 -10.20 4.53 2.30
CA VAL A 198 -9.48 3.26 2.11
C VAL A 198 -8.03 3.50 1.69
N LEU A 199 -7.79 4.39 0.72
CA LEU A 199 -6.44 4.75 0.27
C LEU A 199 -5.63 5.42 1.39
N GLY A 200 -6.25 6.33 2.15
CA GLY A 200 -5.64 6.96 3.31
C GLY A 200 -5.24 5.95 4.38
N LEU A 201 -6.12 4.99 4.70
CA LEU A 201 -5.82 3.90 5.62
C LEU A 201 -4.67 3.02 5.11
N ALA A 202 -4.65 2.69 3.81
CA ALA A 202 -3.58 1.90 3.21
C ALA A 202 -2.22 2.62 3.28
N VAL A 203 -2.19 3.93 2.99
CA VAL A 203 -0.98 4.76 3.12
C VAL A 203 -0.51 4.83 4.57
N LEU A 204 -1.41 5.13 5.52
CA LEU A 204 -1.08 5.22 6.94
C LEU A 204 -0.55 3.89 7.46
N TRP A 205 -1.18 2.78 7.08
CA TRP A 205 -0.71 1.44 7.42
C TRP A 205 0.66 1.15 6.81
N GLY A 206 0.88 1.47 5.53
CA GLY A 206 2.15 1.24 4.86
C GLY A 206 3.29 2.04 5.50
N ALA A 207 3.05 3.32 5.80
CA ALA A 207 3.99 4.18 6.49
C ALA A 207 4.29 3.67 7.91
N ALA A 208 3.25 3.42 8.72
CA ALA A 208 3.41 2.93 10.10
C ALA A 208 4.09 1.56 10.15
N THR A 209 3.76 0.65 9.22
CA THR A 209 4.38 -0.68 9.12
C THR A 209 5.84 -0.58 8.70
N GLY A 210 6.16 0.24 7.67
CA GLY A 210 7.53 0.51 7.26
C GLY A 210 8.38 1.07 8.40
N THR A 211 7.85 2.06 9.12
CA THR A 211 8.50 2.63 10.32
C THR A 211 8.67 1.58 11.43
N ALA A 212 7.64 0.77 11.73
CA ALA A 212 7.74 -0.27 12.74
C ALA A 212 8.81 -1.32 12.39
N LEU A 213 8.88 -1.74 11.12
CA LEU A 213 9.90 -2.67 10.63
C LEU A 213 11.32 -2.07 10.69
N ALA A 214 11.46 -0.76 10.43
CA ALA A 214 12.72 -0.05 10.57
C ALA A 214 13.21 0.05 12.03
N LEU A 215 12.27 0.13 12.99
CA LEU A 215 12.57 0.32 14.41
C LEU A 215 12.67 -0.98 15.23
N ALA A 216 12.24 -2.13 14.71
CA ALA A 216 12.05 -3.41 15.43
C ALA A 216 13.27 -4.02 16.14
N ARG A 217 14.45 -3.39 16.08
CA ARG A 217 15.70 -3.87 16.69
C ARG A 217 16.06 -3.17 18.02
N ARG A 218 15.09 -2.55 18.70
CA ARG A 218 15.30 -2.03 20.07
C ARG A 218 14.95 -3.00 21.19
N GLU A 219 14.18 -4.06 20.92
CA GLU A 219 13.59 -4.90 21.98
C GLU A 219 14.24 -6.28 22.17
N GLN A 220 15.17 -6.70 21.30
CA GLN A 220 15.79 -8.05 21.37
C GLN A 220 17.21 -8.04 21.98
N GLY A 221 17.57 -6.97 22.69
CA GLY A 221 18.92 -6.77 23.24
C GLY A 221 18.95 -6.24 24.69
N LEU A 222 17.85 -6.39 25.43
CA LEU A 222 17.74 -6.25 26.88
C LEU A 222 17.30 -7.58 27.47
#